data_AF-A0A3C1SRV2-F1
#
_entry.id   AF-A0A3C1SRV2-F1
#
_cell.length_a   1.000
_cell.length_b   1.000
_cell.length_c   1.000
_cell.angle_alpha   90.00
_cell.angle_beta   90.00
_cell.angle_gamma   90.00
#
_symmetry.space_group_name_H-M   'P 1'
#
loop_
_entity.id
_entity.type
_entity.pdbx_description
1 polymer ?
#
loop_
_entity_poly.entity_id
_entity_poly.type
_entity_poly.pdbx_seq_one_letter_code
_entity_poly.pdbx_strand_id
1 'polypeptide(L)'
;IARPSSWDEARLRYSAGPAGIPTQEAFSQATRWPSLDLDRAEGCIRDRAHAYSQDGGLAVLFGNLAEDGCIVKTAGVDESILVFRGPARILESQEAAVEAILGGRVGAGDVIVIRYEGPRGGPGMQEMLYPTSYLKSKGLG
;
A
#
# COMPACT_ATOMS: atom_id res chain seq x y z
N ILE A 1 -1.85 23.38 -9.68
CA ILE A 1 -0.55 23.70 -10.32
C ILE A 1 -0.55 23.55 -11.83
N ALA A 2 -1.31 22.61 -12.41
CA ALA A 2 -1.44 22.48 -13.88
C ALA A 2 -2.43 23.46 -14.52
N ARG A 3 -3.33 24.07 -13.74
CA ARG A 3 -4.32 25.04 -14.26
C ARG A 3 -3.66 26.41 -14.51
N PRO A 4 -4.06 27.15 -15.57
CA PRO A 4 -3.57 28.51 -15.81
C PRO A 4 -3.79 29.46 -14.62
N SER A 5 -4.91 29.30 -13.91
CA SER A 5 -5.29 30.12 -12.75
C SER A 5 -4.50 29.86 -11.46
N SER A 6 -3.56 28.89 -11.45
CA SER A 6 -2.80 28.60 -10.24
C SER A 6 -1.75 29.67 -9.97
N TRP A 7 -1.69 30.15 -8.73
CA TRP A 7 -0.80 31.21 -8.28
C TRP A 7 0.68 30.79 -8.39
N ASP A 8 1.56 31.75 -8.68
CA ASP A 8 3.00 31.51 -8.83
C ASP A 8 3.62 30.93 -7.56
N GLU A 9 3.18 31.41 -6.39
CA GLU A 9 3.62 30.91 -5.10
C GLU A 9 3.29 29.42 -4.92
N ALA A 10 2.13 28.97 -5.42
CA ALA A 10 1.76 27.55 -5.38
C ALA A 10 2.62 26.71 -6.33
N ARG A 11 2.95 27.23 -7.52
CA ARG A 11 3.88 26.57 -8.46
C ARG A 11 5.28 26.45 -7.86
N LEU A 12 5.75 27.50 -7.18
CA LEU A 12 7.05 27.53 -6.51
C LEU A 12 7.15 26.53 -5.34
N ARG A 13 6.08 26.39 -4.55
CA ARG A 13 6.02 25.37 -3.48
C ARG A 13 6.03 23.95 -4.07
N TYR A 14 5.29 23.75 -5.16
CA TYR A 14 5.17 22.44 -5.80
C TYR A 14 6.45 21.99 -6.51
N SER A 15 7.34 22.93 -6.87
CA SER A 15 8.65 22.60 -7.40
C SER A 15 9.69 22.27 -6.32
N ALA A 16 9.33 22.25 -5.03
CA ALA A 16 10.21 21.76 -3.98
C ALA A 16 10.74 20.36 -4.33
N GLY A 17 12.07 20.22 -4.37
CA GLY A 17 12.72 18.98 -4.74
C GLY A 17 13.88 18.66 -3.79
N PRO A 18 14.18 17.37 -3.58
CA PRO A 18 15.39 17.00 -2.86
C PRO A 18 16.61 17.52 -3.64
N ALA A 19 17.60 18.05 -2.93
CA ALA A 19 18.81 18.54 -3.57
C ALA A 19 19.69 17.40 -4.08
N GLY A 20 19.72 16.28 -3.36
CA GLY A 20 20.73 15.24 -3.57
C GLY A 20 22.17 15.71 -3.31
N ILE A 21 22.33 16.90 -2.72
CA ILE A 21 23.63 17.55 -2.47
C ILE A 21 23.90 17.48 -0.96
N PRO A 22 25.04 16.91 -0.53
CA PRO A 22 25.51 17.01 0.84
C PRO A 22 25.73 18.47 1.23
N THR A 23 25.21 18.87 2.39
CA THR A 23 25.25 20.27 2.86
C THR A 23 25.61 20.32 4.34
N GLN A 24 26.41 21.30 4.71
CA GLN A 24 26.75 21.61 6.12
C GLN A 24 25.96 22.83 6.61
N GLU A 25 25.17 23.46 5.74
CA GLU A 25 24.33 24.60 6.07
C GLU A 25 22.96 24.09 6.55
N ALA A 26 22.66 24.36 7.82
CA ALA A 26 21.39 23.97 8.42
C ALA A 26 20.21 24.60 7.65
N PHE A 27 19.12 23.85 7.52
CA PHE A 27 17.87 24.29 6.87
C PHE A 27 17.99 24.68 5.38
N SER A 28 18.97 24.16 4.65
CA SER A 28 19.15 24.36 3.21
C SER A 28 18.08 23.61 2.35
N GLN A 29 16.80 23.97 2.52
CA GLN A 29 15.63 23.39 1.86
C GLN A 29 15.15 24.18 0.63
N ALA A 30 16.03 25.00 0.04
CA ALA A 30 15.69 25.91 -1.06
C ALA A 30 15.72 25.26 -2.45
N THR A 31 16.04 23.97 -2.56
CA THR A 31 16.19 23.30 -3.85
C THR A 31 14.85 23.10 -4.55
N ARG A 32 14.85 23.30 -5.88
CA ARG A 32 13.69 23.19 -6.73
C ARG A 32 13.98 22.32 -7.96
N TRP A 33 13.00 21.55 -8.39
CA TRP A 33 13.03 20.90 -9.69
C TRP A 33 12.97 21.96 -10.81
N PRO A 34 13.70 21.75 -11.92
CA PRO A 34 13.72 22.69 -13.04
C PRO A 34 12.40 22.67 -13.85
N SER A 35 11.66 21.58 -13.77
CA SER A 35 10.35 21.41 -14.40
C SER A 35 9.40 20.66 -13.47
N LEU A 36 8.10 20.83 -13.70
CA LEU A 36 7.05 20.12 -12.98
C LEU A 36 6.45 19.03 -13.86
N ASP A 37 6.05 17.92 -13.24
CA ASP A 37 5.16 16.96 -13.87
C ASP A 37 3.75 17.55 -13.99
N LEU A 38 3.42 17.99 -15.21
CA LEU A 38 2.15 18.58 -15.56
C LEU A 38 1.26 17.64 -16.38
N ASP A 39 1.76 16.47 -16.76
CA ASP A 39 1.01 15.49 -17.55
C ASP A 39 -0.08 14.85 -16.68
N ARG A 40 -1.34 14.98 -17.14
CA ARG A 40 -2.51 14.45 -16.42
C ARG A 40 -3.04 13.15 -17.01
N ALA A 41 -2.46 12.67 -18.10
CA ALA A 41 -2.75 11.36 -18.65
C ALA A 41 -1.74 10.34 -18.13
N GLU A 42 -0.44 10.59 -18.32
CA GLU A 42 0.61 9.60 -18.03
C GLU A 42 1.54 9.99 -16.88
N GLY A 43 1.42 11.20 -16.35
CA GLY A 43 2.19 11.67 -15.20
C GLY A 43 1.84 10.95 -13.88
N CYS A 44 2.55 11.35 -12.82
CA CYS A 44 2.43 10.86 -11.46
C CYS A 44 1.04 11.14 -10.86
N ILE A 45 0.45 12.30 -11.16
CA ILE A 45 -0.91 12.64 -10.73
C ILE A 45 -1.80 12.80 -11.95
N ARG A 46 -2.64 11.80 -12.19
CA ARG A 46 -3.56 11.73 -13.33
C ARG A 46 -4.88 12.45 -13.05
N ASP A 47 -5.55 12.89 -14.10
CA ASP A 47 -6.94 13.33 -13.99
C ASP A 47 -7.88 12.12 -13.83
N ARG A 48 -9.18 12.39 -13.64
CA ARG A 48 -10.17 11.33 -13.45
C ARG A 48 -10.32 10.43 -14.68
N ALA A 49 -10.24 10.99 -15.89
CA ALA A 49 -10.45 10.21 -17.11
C ALA A 49 -9.34 9.18 -17.33
N HIS A 50 -8.14 9.48 -16.82
CA HIS A 50 -6.94 8.62 -16.93
C HIS A 50 -6.57 7.94 -15.60
N ALA A 51 -7.45 7.95 -14.61
CA ALA A 51 -7.20 7.30 -13.33
C ALA A 51 -7.02 5.77 -13.53
N TYR A 52 -6.08 5.17 -12.78
CA TYR A 52 -5.84 3.72 -12.82
C TYR A 52 -7.08 2.89 -12.51
N SER A 53 -7.94 3.40 -11.63
CA SER A 53 -9.27 2.88 -11.37
C SER A 53 -10.23 4.05 -11.17
N GLN A 54 -11.49 3.86 -11.56
CA GLN A 54 -12.55 4.82 -11.28
C GLN A 54 -13.08 4.70 -9.84
N ASP A 55 -12.78 3.57 -9.18
CA ASP A 55 -13.10 3.34 -7.77
C ASP A 55 -11.92 3.68 -6.86
N GLY A 56 -12.22 3.97 -5.60
CA GLY A 56 -11.20 4.17 -4.58
C GLY A 56 -10.35 2.91 -4.35
N GLY A 57 -9.08 3.09 -4.01
CA GLY A 57 -8.14 1.98 -3.79
C GLY A 57 -8.33 1.19 -2.49
N LEU A 58 -9.40 1.46 -1.73
CA LEU A 58 -9.75 0.80 -0.47
C LEU A 58 -11.21 0.35 -0.52
N ALA A 59 -11.46 -0.87 -0.07
CA ALA A 59 -12.81 -1.38 0.15
C ALA A 59 -12.97 -1.84 1.61
N VAL A 60 -14.19 -1.71 2.11
CA VAL A 60 -14.61 -2.27 3.41
C VAL A 60 -15.39 -3.55 3.13
N LEU A 61 -14.95 -4.68 3.68
CA LEU A 61 -15.61 -5.97 3.55
C LEU A 61 -16.35 -6.30 4.85
N PHE A 62 -17.54 -6.87 4.72
CA PHE A 62 -18.38 -7.31 5.84
C PHE A 62 -18.73 -8.79 5.68
N GLY A 63 -18.99 -9.45 6.80
CA GLY A 63 -19.44 -10.83 6.83
C GLY A 63 -19.29 -11.44 8.22
N ASN A 64 -19.56 -12.73 8.34
CA ASN A 64 -19.47 -13.46 9.62
C ASN A 64 -18.04 -13.50 10.22
N LEU A 65 -16.99 -13.28 9.43
CA LEU A 65 -15.61 -13.17 9.93
C LEU A 65 -15.21 -11.74 10.33
N ALA A 66 -15.96 -10.74 9.89
CA ALA A 66 -15.67 -9.32 10.10
C ALA A 66 -17.00 -8.56 10.22
N GLU A 67 -17.71 -8.79 11.33
CA GLU A 67 -19.05 -8.22 11.57
C GLU A 67 -19.02 -6.68 11.61
N ASP A 68 -17.96 -6.11 12.23
CA ASP A 68 -17.71 -4.67 12.27
C ASP A 68 -16.90 -4.15 11.07
N GLY A 69 -16.63 -5.04 10.10
CA GLY A 69 -15.91 -4.73 8.86
C GLY A 69 -14.39 -4.95 8.93
N CYS A 70 -13.77 -5.16 7.76
CA CYS A 70 -12.33 -5.16 7.58
C CYS A 70 -11.94 -4.41 6.29
N ILE A 71 -10.65 -4.06 6.16
CA ILE A 71 -10.15 -3.24 5.05
C ILE A 71 -9.30 -4.08 4.10
N VAL A 72 -9.51 -3.89 2.80
CA VAL A 72 -8.60 -4.37 1.75
C VAL A 72 -8.20 -3.20 0.85
N LYS A 73 -6.93 -3.17 0.45
CA LYS A 73 -6.44 -2.22 -0.55
C LYS A 73 -6.60 -2.81 -1.96
N THR A 74 -7.77 -2.60 -2.55
CA THR A 74 -8.14 -3.10 -3.88
C THR A 74 -7.16 -2.69 -4.97
N ALA A 75 -6.54 -1.51 -4.84
CA ALA A 75 -5.53 -1.03 -5.80
C ALA A 75 -4.26 -1.92 -5.89
N GLY A 76 -4.05 -2.82 -4.92
CA GLY A 76 -2.94 -3.78 -4.91
C GLY A 76 -3.34 -5.23 -5.17
N VAL A 77 -4.59 -5.48 -5.56
CA VAL A 77 -5.14 -6.83 -5.77
C VAL A 77 -5.47 -7.01 -7.24
N ASP A 78 -5.01 -8.11 -7.84
CA ASP A 78 -5.33 -8.44 -9.23
C ASP A 78 -6.84 -8.75 -9.37
N GLU A 79 -7.45 -8.32 -10.49
CA GLU A 79 -8.89 -8.51 -10.73
C GLU A 79 -9.31 -9.99 -10.66
N SER A 80 -8.42 -10.91 -11.05
CA SER A 80 -8.70 -12.36 -11.04
C SER A 80 -8.87 -12.95 -9.64
N ILE A 81 -8.46 -12.24 -8.58
CA ILE A 81 -8.53 -12.70 -7.20
C ILE A 81 -9.37 -11.79 -6.29
N LEU A 82 -10.18 -10.87 -6.87
CA LEU A 82 -11.17 -10.11 -6.09
C LEU A 82 -12.17 -11.02 -5.37
N VAL A 83 -12.41 -12.20 -5.92
CA VAL A 83 -13.09 -13.31 -5.24
C VAL A 83 -12.11 -14.45 -5.09
N PHE A 84 -11.70 -14.72 -3.86
CA PHE A 84 -10.74 -15.78 -3.53
C PHE A 84 -11.34 -16.74 -2.50
N ARG A 85 -11.15 -18.04 -2.71
CA ARG A 85 -11.61 -19.09 -1.79
C ARG A 85 -10.61 -20.22 -1.73
N GLY A 86 -10.35 -20.70 -0.52
CA GLY A 86 -9.41 -21.77 -0.26
C GLY A 86 -9.54 -22.37 1.13
N PRO A 87 -8.80 -23.45 1.42
CA PRO A 87 -8.70 -23.99 2.76
C PRO A 87 -8.01 -22.99 3.71
N ALA A 88 -8.55 -22.82 4.91
CA ALA A 88 -8.00 -21.91 5.90
C ALA A 88 -6.75 -22.51 6.59
N ARG A 89 -5.68 -21.72 6.67
CA ARG A 89 -4.48 -21.99 7.47
C ARG A 89 -4.45 -21.01 8.64
N ILE A 90 -4.82 -21.50 9.82
CA ILE A 90 -4.89 -20.68 11.03
C ILE A 90 -3.51 -20.59 11.67
N LEU A 91 -3.06 -19.37 11.94
CA LEU A 91 -1.77 -19.05 12.53
C LEU A 91 -2.00 -18.05 13.67
N GLU A 92 -1.30 -18.26 14.77
CA GLU A 92 -1.58 -17.59 16.05
C GLU A 92 -0.68 -16.38 16.33
N SER A 93 0.28 -16.11 15.43
CA SER A 93 1.14 -14.93 15.46
C SER A 93 1.78 -14.68 14.10
N GLN A 94 2.37 -13.49 13.93
CA GLN A 94 3.21 -13.16 12.78
C GLN A 94 4.35 -14.17 12.60
N GLU A 95 5.03 -14.53 13.68
CA GLU A 95 6.18 -15.45 13.65
C GLU A 95 5.75 -16.84 13.16
N ALA A 96 4.62 -17.35 13.67
CA ALA A 96 4.07 -18.62 13.22
C ALA A 96 3.71 -18.59 11.73
N ALA A 97 3.20 -17.45 11.25
CA ALA A 97 2.90 -17.26 9.84
C ALA A 97 4.16 -17.25 8.96
N VAL A 98 5.18 -16.50 9.38
CA VAL A 98 6.49 -16.45 8.71
C VAL A 98 7.09 -17.85 8.62
N GLU A 99 7.13 -18.60 9.72
CA GLU A 99 7.66 -19.98 9.72
C GLU A 99 6.86 -20.92 8.82
N ALA A 100 5.52 -20.79 8.81
CA ALA A 100 4.67 -21.62 7.96
C ALA A 100 4.89 -21.34 6.47
N ILE A 101 5.02 -20.07 6.08
CA ILE A 101 5.26 -19.66 4.69
C ILE A 101 6.67 -20.10 4.25
N LEU A 102 7.69 -19.77 5.04
CA LEU A 102 9.08 -20.09 4.68
C LEU A 102 9.35 -21.60 4.68
N GLY A 103 8.75 -22.32 5.63
CA GLY A 103 8.83 -23.77 5.78
C GLY A 103 7.93 -24.56 4.83
N GLY A 104 7.19 -23.92 3.91
CA GLY A 104 6.38 -24.61 2.89
C GLY A 104 5.12 -25.30 3.43
N ARG A 105 4.64 -24.90 4.62
CA ARG A 105 3.37 -25.36 5.19
C ARG A 105 2.15 -24.61 4.61
N VAL A 106 2.39 -23.56 3.83
CA VAL A 106 1.40 -22.81 3.06
C VAL A 106 1.64 -23.06 1.57
N GLY A 107 0.58 -23.34 0.82
CA GLY A 107 0.61 -23.53 -0.62
C GLY A 107 -0.30 -22.58 -1.40
N ALA A 108 -0.20 -22.63 -2.73
CA ALA A 108 -1.06 -21.86 -3.61
C ALA A 108 -2.54 -22.23 -3.39
N GLY A 109 -3.40 -21.22 -3.29
CA GLY A 109 -4.83 -21.41 -3.02
C GLY A 109 -5.19 -21.50 -1.53
N ASP A 110 -4.23 -21.51 -0.60
CA ASP A 110 -4.53 -21.44 0.83
C ASP A 110 -5.03 -20.03 1.24
N VAL A 111 -5.96 -19.96 2.20
CA VAL A 111 -6.35 -18.72 2.88
C VAL A 111 -5.63 -18.65 4.22
N ILE A 112 -4.63 -17.78 4.35
CA ILE A 112 -3.93 -17.61 5.62
C ILE A 112 -4.74 -16.69 6.54
N VAL A 113 -5.01 -17.15 7.76
CA VAL A 113 -5.67 -16.37 8.81
C VAL A 113 -4.72 -16.27 9.98
N ILE A 114 -4.22 -15.05 10.21
CA ILE A 114 -3.35 -14.74 11.37
C ILE A 114 -4.23 -14.05 12.41
N ARG A 115 -4.38 -14.65 13.59
CA ARG A 115 -5.20 -14.09 14.67
C ARG A 115 -4.35 -13.70 15.88
N TYR A 116 -5.00 -13.05 16.85
CA TYR A 116 -4.37 -12.48 18.04
C TYR A 116 -3.37 -11.35 17.79
N GLU A 117 -3.47 -10.66 16.65
CA GLU A 117 -2.53 -9.59 16.28
C GLU A 117 -3.18 -8.19 16.24
N GLY A 118 -4.41 -8.10 16.74
CA GLY A 118 -5.13 -6.83 16.89
C GLY A 118 -4.59 -5.96 18.04
N PRO A 119 -5.17 -4.77 18.28
CA PRO A 119 -4.67 -3.79 19.25
C PRO A 119 -4.43 -4.33 20.67
N ARG A 120 -5.22 -5.33 21.09
CA ARG A 120 -5.12 -5.97 22.41
C ARG A 120 -4.48 -7.36 22.36
N GLY A 121 -4.64 -8.09 21.26
CA GLY A 121 -4.10 -9.44 21.12
C GLY A 121 -2.58 -9.42 20.98
N GLY A 122 -2.08 -8.59 20.04
CA GLY A 122 -0.66 -8.50 19.68
C GLY A 122 0.14 -7.54 20.56
N PRO A 123 -0.52 -6.83 21.50
CA PRO A 123 -0.54 -5.36 21.63
C PRO A 123 -0.16 -4.47 20.42
N GLY A 124 -0.84 -3.34 20.30
CA GLY A 124 -0.41 -2.24 19.42
C GLY A 124 -0.74 -2.40 17.94
N MET A 125 -1.35 -3.53 17.52
CA MET A 125 -1.73 -3.79 16.13
C MET A 125 -0.54 -3.64 15.18
N GLN A 126 0.47 -4.50 15.37
CA GLN A 126 1.70 -4.43 14.60
C GLN A 126 1.45 -4.55 13.09
N GLU A 127 2.28 -3.85 12.31
CA GLU A 127 2.23 -3.94 10.85
C GLU A 127 2.76 -5.32 10.38
N MET A 128 2.03 -5.94 9.46
CA MET A 128 2.26 -7.32 9.00
C MET A 128 2.98 -7.40 7.66
N LEU A 129 4.07 -6.65 7.49
CA LEU A 129 4.81 -6.62 6.22
C LEU A 129 5.55 -7.95 5.93
N TYR A 130 6.02 -8.66 6.96
CA TYR A 130 6.84 -9.86 6.75
C TYR A 130 6.07 -11.02 6.11
N PRO A 131 4.88 -11.45 6.62
CA PRO A 131 4.12 -12.52 5.98
C PRO A 131 3.77 -12.22 4.51
N THR A 132 3.34 -11.00 4.19
CA THR A 132 2.99 -10.62 2.82
C THR A 132 4.21 -10.59 1.90
N SER A 133 5.36 -10.12 2.39
CA SER A 133 6.60 -10.11 1.62
C SER A 133 7.10 -11.51 1.31
N TYR A 134 6.96 -12.44 2.25
CA TYR A 134 7.37 -13.83 2.06
C TYR A 134 6.42 -14.63 1.18
N LEU A 135 5.11 -14.33 1.18
CA LEU A 135 4.20 -14.89 0.19
C LEU A 135 4.62 -14.49 -1.22
N LYS A 136 4.89 -13.20 -1.43
CA LYS A 136 5.35 -12.70 -2.72
C LYS A 136 6.67 -13.33 -3.14
N SER A 137 7.65 -13.46 -2.23
CA SER A 137 8.94 -14.07 -2.56
C SER A 137 8.87 -15.57 -2.87
N LYS A 138 7.88 -16.27 -2.30
CA LYS A 138 7.57 -17.68 -2.61
C LYS A 138 6.71 -17.85 -3.87
N GLY A 139 6.28 -16.77 -4.53
CA GLY A 139 5.38 -16.83 -5.69
C GLY A 139 3.95 -17.25 -5.34
N LEU A 140 3.52 -16.92 -4.12
CA LEU A 140 2.20 -17.26 -3.56
C LEU A 140 1.30 -16.04 -3.36
N GLY A 141 1.73 -14.86 -3.82
CA GLY A 141 1.03 -13.58 -3.65
C GLY A 141 0.48 -13.01 -4.95
#